data_AF-A0A8J2X858-F1
#
_entry.id   AF-A0A8J2X858-F1
#
_cell.length_a   1.000
_cell.length_b   1.000
_cell.length_c   1.000
_cell.angle_alpha   90.00
_cell.angle_beta   90.00
_cell.angle_gamma   90.00
#
_symmetry.space_group_name_H-M   'P 1'
#
loop_
_entity.id
_entity.type
_entity.pdbx_description
1 polymer ?
#
loop_
_entity_poly.entity_id
_entity_poly.type
_entity_poly.pdbx_seq_one_letter_code
_entity_poly.pdbx_strand_id
1 'polypeptide(L)'
;MPKLLSRSMIFKLYQLYQIGSTFLYLALLARWIVLLPLVGSKFLPGGIHEFLCHLMVWSSLIELFWLFMFHGFIGGLKTRTSVKCLNFFYFVAAMHFHDDYEHALVLKNTSYSSFILGLSLTQAYSHWCKLFKRGRIMKKTCFSRIETWIMMPLLYISEFYLLLLNVQNPNFHTTPALEHINKGVLVIFFPVALSLYKKQF
;
A
#
# COMPACT_ATOMS: atom_id res chain seq x y z
N MET A 1 -16.90 16.87 29.61
CA MET A 1 -16.74 15.97 28.44
C MET A 1 -16.34 14.59 28.93
N PRO A 2 -17.15 13.55 28.71
CA PRO A 2 -16.83 12.20 29.17
C PRO A 2 -15.54 11.72 28.48
N LYS A 3 -14.59 11.21 29.25
CA LYS A 3 -13.38 10.54 28.72
C LYS A 3 -13.84 9.20 28.12
N LEU A 4 -14.36 9.23 26.89
CA LEU A 4 -15.08 8.11 26.26
C LEU A 4 -14.24 6.82 26.14
N LEU A 5 -12.91 6.92 26.18
CA LEU A 5 -12.00 5.79 26.22
C LEU A 5 -10.82 6.05 27.17
N SER A 6 -10.43 5.04 27.94
CA SER A 6 -9.17 5.07 28.68
C SER A 6 -7.99 5.03 27.71
N ARG A 7 -6.87 5.69 28.03
CA ARG A 7 -5.65 5.64 27.21
C ARG A 7 -5.19 4.20 26.94
N SER A 8 -5.33 3.31 27.93
CA SER A 8 -5.02 1.89 27.79
C SER A 8 -5.86 1.20 26.72
N MET A 9 -7.16 1.49 26.66
CA MET A 9 -8.07 0.94 25.67
C MET A 9 -7.75 1.44 24.25
N ILE A 10 -7.39 2.72 24.10
CA ILE A 10 -6.93 3.30 22.82
C ILE A 10 -5.68 2.57 22.30
N PHE A 11 -4.70 2.31 23.18
CA PHE A 11 -3.49 1.58 22.79
C PHE A 11 -3.77 0.13 22.41
N LYS A 12 -4.66 -0.57 23.14
CA LYS A 12 -5.08 -1.94 22.80
C LYS A 12 -5.78 -2.04 21.46
N LEU A 13 -6.69 -1.10 21.17
CA LEU A 13 -7.39 -1.04 19.88
C LEU A 13 -6.42 -0.77 18.73
N TYR A 14 -5.46 0.14 18.92
CA TYR A 14 -4.41 0.37 17.94
C TYR A 14 -3.56 -0.89 17.72
N GLN A 15 -3.18 -1.61 18.78
CA GLN A 15 -2.44 -2.86 18.66
C GLN A 15 -3.25 -3.92 17.90
N LEU A 16 -4.54 -4.09 18.22
CA LEU A 16 -5.41 -5.02 17.51
C LEU A 16 -5.48 -4.69 16.01
N TYR A 17 -5.62 -3.40 15.68
CA TYR A 17 -5.59 -2.93 14.29
C TYR A 17 -4.26 -3.28 13.59
N GLN A 18 -3.12 -3.07 14.24
CA GLN A 18 -1.82 -3.38 13.63
C GLN A 18 -1.63 -4.90 13.45
N ILE A 19 -2.10 -5.73 14.39
CA ILE A 19 -2.08 -7.21 14.27
C ILE A 19 -2.98 -7.63 13.11
N GLY A 20 -4.23 -7.16 13.09
CA GLY A 20 -5.19 -7.45 12.02
C GLY A 20 -4.68 -7.03 10.65
N SER A 21 -4.09 -5.83 10.54
CA SER A 21 -3.50 -5.34 9.28
C SER A 21 -2.33 -6.21 8.84
N THR A 22 -1.43 -6.57 9.76
CA THR A 22 -0.32 -7.48 9.46
C THR A 22 -0.84 -8.82 8.94
N PHE A 23 -1.85 -9.40 9.60
CA PHE A 23 -2.48 -10.64 9.18
C PHE A 23 -3.13 -10.52 7.79
N LEU A 24 -3.87 -9.45 7.52
CA LEU A 24 -4.53 -9.24 6.23
C LEU A 24 -3.54 -9.07 5.07
N TYR A 25 -2.43 -8.37 5.28
CA TYR A 25 -1.37 -8.27 4.27
C TYR A 25 -0.64 -9.60 4.05
N LEU A 26 -0.44 -10.41 5.09
CA LEU A 26 0.07 -11.77 4.92
C LEU A 26 -0.95 -12.68 4.24
N ALA A 27 -2.25 -12.49 4.48
CA ALA A 27 -3.31 -13.22 3.78
C ALA A 27 -3.35 -12.86 2.29
N LEU A 28 -3.11 -11.58 1.93
CA LEU A 28 -2.91 -11.16 0.53
C LEU A 28 -1.75 -11.94 -0.11
N LEU A 29 -0.61 -12.02 0.57
CA LEU A 29 0.56 -12.76 0.09
C LEU A 29 0.24 -14.25 -0.07
N ALA A 30 -0.36 -14.88 0.94
CA ALA A 30 -0.72 -16.30 0.90
C ALA A 30 -1.68 -16.59 -0.25
N ARG A 31 -2.69 -15.73 -0.46
CA ARG A 31 -3.62 -15.84 -1.57
C ARG A 31 -2.92 -15.72 -2.91
N TRP A 32 -1.95 -14.82 -3.04
CA TRP A 32 -1.12 -14.69 -4.25
C TRP A 32 -0.24 -15.92 -4.50
N ILE A 33 0.43 -16.46 -3.47
CA ILE A 33 1.26 -17.67 -3.58
C ILE A 33 0.43 -18.88 -4.04
N VAL A 34 -0.80 -19.03 -3.54
CA VAL A 34 -1.68 -20.14 -3.91
C VAL A 34 -2.25 -19.94 -5.32
N LEU A 35 -2.70 -18.73 -5.67
CA LEU A 35 -3.37 -18.51 -6.96
C LEU A 35 -2.40 -18.47 -8.15
N LEU A 36 -1.15 -18.04 -7.95
CA LEU A 36 -0.17 -17.95 -9.03
C LEU A 36 0.09 -19.29 -9.76
N PRO A 37 0.34 -20.42 -9.08
CA PRO A 37 0.49 -21.71 -9.74
C PRO A 37 -0.85 -22.31 -10.21
N LEU A 38 -1.97 -22.02 -9.54
CA LEU A 38 -3.27 -22.63 -9.86
C LEU A 38 -3.91 -22.06 -11.13
N VAL A 39 -3.75 -20.74 -11.34
CA VAL A 39 -4.54 -19.99 -12.33
C VAL A 39 -3.65 -19.28 -13.35
N GLY A 40 -2.35 -19.19 -13.07
CA GLY A 40 -1.38 -18.46 -13.88
C GLY A 40 -1.69 -16.96 -13.92
N SER A 41 -0.99 -16.23 -14.81
CA SER A 41 -1.18 -14.78 -14.99
C SER A 41 -2.52 -14.40 -15.64
N LYS A 42 -3.26 -15.37 -16.22
CA LYS A 42 -4.46 -15.11 -17.02
C LYS A 42 -5.70 -14.79 -16.20
N PHE A 43 -5.89 -15.43 -15.02
CA PHE A 43 -7.03 -15.14 -14.12
C PHE A 43 -6.63 -14.84 -12.66
N LEU A 44 -5.34 -14.61 -12.39
CA LEU A 44 -4.87 -13.99 -11.14
C LEU A 44 -5.65 -12.72 -10.73
N PRO A 45 -6.09 -11.84 -11.68
CA PRO A 45 -6.66 -10.54 -11.32
C PRO A 45 -7.99 -10.60 -10.58
N GLY A 46 -8.90 -11.53 -10.91
CA GLY A 46 -10.31 -11.42 -10.50
C GLY A 46 -10.50 -11.28 -8.98
N GLY A 47 -10.20 -12.33 -8.22
CA GLY A 47 -10.44 -12.30 -6.77
C GLY A 47 -9.39 -11.55 -5.94
N ILE A 48 -8.15 -11.46 -6.42
CA ILE A 48 -7.04 -10.81 -5.69
C ILE A 48 -7.11 -9.30 -5.82
N HIS A 49 -7.50 -8.75 -6.97
CA HIS A 49 -7.51 -7.31 -7.21
C HIS A 49 -8.53 -6.60 -6.33
N GLU A 50 -9.75 -7.12 -6.26
CA GLU A 50 -10.77 -6.54 -5.41
C GLU A 50 -10.35 -6.58 -3.93
N PHE A 51 -9.78 -7.70 -3.47
CA PHE A 51 -9.26 -7.84 -2.12
C PHE A 51 -8.12 -6.87 -1.83
N LEU A 52 -7.19 -6.71 -2.78
CA LEU A 52 -6.09 -5.75 -2.71
C LEU A 52 -6.62 -4.32 -2.57
N CYS A 53 -7.55 -3.91 -3.44
CA CYS A 53 -8.11 -2.56 -3.45
C CYS A 53 -8.83 -2.25 -2.13
N HIS A 54 -9.71 -3.14 -1.68
CA HIS A 54 -10.40 -2.98 -0.40
C HIS A 54 -9.41 -2.95 0.78
N LEU A 55 -8.42 -3.83 0.79
CA LEU A 55 -7.40 -3.86 1.84
C LEU A 55 -6.62 -2.54 1.89
N MET A 56 -6.20 -2.00 0.74
CA MET A 56 -5.47 -0.74 0.66
C MET A 56 -6.30 0.45 1.15
N VAL A 57 -7.57 0.52 0.77
CA VAL A 57 -8.48 1.60 1.19
C VAL A 57 -8.74 1.53 2.69
N TRP A 58 -9.21 0.39 3.19
CA TRP A 58 -9.61 0.25 4.60
C TRP A 58 -8.43 0.35 5.55
N SER A 59 -7.29 -0.27 5.21
CA SER A 59 -6.08 -0.15 6.03
C SER A 59 -5.59 1.31 6.08
N SER A 60 -5.63 2.04 4.97
CA SER A 60 -5.23 3.45 4.91
C SER A 60 -6.17 4.37 5.66
N LEU A 61 -7.48 4.17 5.55
CA LEU A 61 -8.48 4.96 6.30
C LEU A 61 -8.28 4.79 7.81
N ILE A 62 -8.13 3.55 8.27
CA ILE A 62 -7.94 3.28 9.70
C ILE A 62 -6.56 3.78 10.17
N GLU A 63 -5.51 3.66 9.35
CA GLU A 63 -4.19 4.21 9.68
C GLU A 63 -4.23 5.74 9.82
N LEU A 64 -4.89 6.44 8.89
CA LEU A 64 -5.08 7.90 8.96
C LEU A 64 -5.90 8.30 10.18
N PHE A 65 -6.96 7.57 10.50
CA PHE A 65 -7.74 7.79 11.71
C PHE A 65 -6.83 7.74 12.95
N TRP A 66 -6.04 6.67 13.10
CA TRP A 66 -5.10 6.55 14.22
C TRP A 66 -4.03 7.63 14.22
N LEU A 67 -3.51 7.99 13.04
CA LEU A 67 -2.50 9.01 12.87
C LEU A 67 -3.00 10.38 13.35
N PHE A 68 -4.21 10.78 12.95
CA PHE A 68 -4.85 12.01 13.39
C PHE A 68 -5.21 11.97 14.88
N MET A 69 -5.62 10.81 15.40
CA MET A 69 -5.87 10.62 16.82
C MET A 69 -4.62 10.81 17.69
N PHE A 70 -3.44 10.38 17.23
CA PHE A 70 -2.20 10.49 18.01
C PHE A 70 -1.42 11.80 17.80
N HIS A 71 -1.42 12.36 16.58
CA HIS A 71 -0.59 13.52 16.21
C HIS A 71 -1.40 14.80 15.90
N GLY A 72 -2.73 14.73 15.97
CA GLY A 72 -3.62 15.79 15.49
C GLY A 72 -3.66 15.87 13.96
N PHE A 73 -4.55 16.71 13.43
CA PHE A 73 -4.77 16.82 11.98
C PHE A 73 -3.53 17.36 11.23
N ILE A 74 -3.01 18.51 11.66
CA ILE A 74 -1.86 19.16 11.01
C ILE A 74 -0.58 18.31 11.18
N GLY A 75 -0.35 17.81 12.39
CA GLY A 75 0.80 16.95 12.69
C GLY A 75 0.76 15.64 11.92
N GLY A 76 -0.43 15.03 11.78
CA GLY A 76 -0.66 13.84 10.99
C GLY A 76 -0.40 14.05 9.49
N LEU A 77 -0.97 15.10 8.88
CA LEU A 77 -0.81 15.35 7.44
C LEU A 77 0.66 15.53 7.03
N LYS A 78 1.51 16.06 7.91
CA LYS A 78 2.95 16.25 7.64
C LYS A 78 3.77 14.95 7.72
N THR A 79 3.19 13.85 8.20
CA THR A 79 3.93 12.58 8.32
C THR A 79 4.17 11.91 6.96
N ARG A 80 5.15 11.00 6.90
CA ARG A 80 5.34 10.16 5.69
C ARG A 80 4.25 9.11 5.54
N THR A 81 3.64 8.69 6.65
CA THR A 81 2.55 7.72 6.65
C THR A 81 1.32 8.27 5.95
N SER A 82 0.98 9.55 6.12
CA SER A 82 -0.13 10.16 5.40
C SER A 82 0.13 10.17 3.89
N VAL A 83 1.33 10.53 3.44
CA VAL A 83 1.72 10.48 2.01
C VAL A 83 1.57 9.07 1.45
N LYS A 84 2.00 8.05 2.19
CA LYS A 84 1.81 6.64 1.80
C LYS A 84 0.33 6.26 1.67
N CYS A 85 -0.51 6.65 2.63
CA CYS A 85 -1.95 6.39 2.58
C CYS A 85 -2.64 7.11 1.40
N LEU A 86 -2.25 8.35 1.11
CA LEU A 86 -2.74 9.09 -0.05
C LEU A 86 -2.32 8.41 -1.36
N ASN A 87 -1.08 7.92 -1.43
CA ASN A 87 -0.60 7.14 -2.57
C ASN A 87 -1.44 5.86 -2.76
N PHE A 88 -1.80 5.16 -1.68
CA PHE A 88 -2.67 3.99 -1.79
C PHE A 88 -4.07 4.33 -2.28
N PHE A 89 -4.68 5.42 -1.82
CA PHE A 89 -5.96 5.87 -2.39
C PHE A 89 -5.84 6.23 -3.86
N TYR A 90 -4.77 6.92 -4.25
CA TYR A 90 -4.52 7.26 -5.64
C TYR A 90 -4.33 6.02 -6.51
N PHE A 91 -3.50 5.07 -6.07
CA PHE A 91 -3.29 3.81 -6.78
C PHE A 91 -4.62 3.05 -6.97
N VAL A 92 -5.42 2.93 -5.91
CA VAL A 92 -6.74 2.31 -6.00
C VAL A 92 -7.64 3.09 -6.95
N ALA A 93 -7.71 4.42 -6.86
CA ALA A 93 -8.53 5.21 -7.78
C ALA A 93 -8.10 5.06 -9.25
N ALA A 94 -6.80 4.91 -9.51
CA ALA A 94 -6.26 4.70 -10.86
C ALA A 94 -6.54 3.29 -11.39
N MET A 95 -6.56 2.29 -10.50
CA MET A 95 -6.59 0.86 -10.86
C MET A 95 -7.95 0.18 -10.62
N HIS A 96 -8.85 0.78 -9.85
CA HIS A 96 -10.15 0.20 -9.48
C HIS A 96 -11.08 0.02 -10.68
N PHE A 97 -10.97 0.88 -11.69
CA PHE A 97 -11.81 0.85 -12.89
C PHE A 97 -11.47 -0.26 -13.89
N HIS A 98 -10.62 -1.22 -13.50
CA HIS A 98 -10.35 -2.43 -14.29
C HIS A 98 -11.30 -3.57 -13.85
N ASP A 99 -12.61 -3.34 -13.98
CA ASP A 99 -13.65 -4.33 -13.63
C ASP A 99 -13.69 -5.52 -14.61
N ASP A 100 -13.25 -5.32 -15.86
CA ASP A 100 -13.03 -6.38 -16.85
C ASP A 100 -11.65 -7.04 -16.67
N TYR A 101 -11.54 -7.82 -15.59
CA TYR A 101 -10.36 -8.61 -15.24
C TYR A 101 -9.82 -9.49 -16.39
N GLU A 102 -10.70 -9.89 -17.31
CA GLU A 102 -10.36 -10.71 -18.47
C GLU A 102 -9.61 -9.95 -19.56
N HIS A 103 -9.71 -8.62 -19.64
CA HIS A 103 -9.09 -7.81 -20.70
C HIS A 103 -8.09 -6.77 -20.19
N ALA A 104 -8.00 -6.56 -18.88
CA ALA A 104 -7.04 -5.64 -18.28
C ALA A 104 -5.58 -6.13 -18.42
N LEU A 105 -4.88 -5.66 -19.47
CA LEU A 105 -3.46 -5.96 -19.73
C LEU A 105 -2.56 -5.54 -18.56
N VAL A 106 -2.96 -4.48 -17.85
CA VAL A 106 -2.23 -3.95 -16.68
C VAL A 106 -2.18 -4.99 -15.56
N LEU A 107 -3.29 -5.69 -15.29
CA LEU A 107 -3.40 -6.66 -14.20
C LEU A 107 -2.75 -8.01 -14.51
N LYS A 108 -2.54 -8.33 -15.80
CA LYS A 108 -1.86 -9.55 -16.25
C LYS A 108 -0.34 -9.41 -16.29
N ASN A 109 0.18 -8.20 -16.10
CA ASN A 109 1.61 -7.94 -16.14
C ASN A 109 2.32 -8.54 -14.92
N THR A 110 3.56 -9.00 -15.11
CA THR A 110 4.41 -9.49 -14.00
C THR A 110 4.62 -8.43 -12.93
N SER A 111 4.64 -7.16 -13.32
CA SER A 111 4.72 -6.01 -12.39
C SER A 111 3.56 -5.98 -11.40
N TYR A 112 2.36 -6.46 -11.77
CA TYR A 112 1.23 -6.55 -10.84
C TYR A 112 1.49 -7.58 -9.74
N SER A 113 2.08 -8.72 -10.10
CA SER A 113 2.49 -9.74 -9.12
C SER A 113 3.63 -9.26 -8.23
N SER A 114 4.64 -8.60 -8.80
CA SER A 114 5.73 -7.99 -8.04
C SER A 114 5.24 -6.90 -7.08
N PHE A 115 4.24 -6.12 -7.50
CA PHE A 115 3.59 -5.12 -6.65
C PHE A 115 2.88 -5.76 -5.47
N ILE A 116 2.08 -6.82 -5.68
CA ILE A 116 1.40 -7.54 -4.60
C ILE A 116 2.41 -8.12 -3.59
N LEU A 117 3.48 -8.74 -4.09
CA LEU A 117 4.54 -9.30 -3.24
C LEU A 117 5.25 -8.20 -2.43
N GLY A 118 5.68 -7.13 -3.08
CA GLY A 118 6.33 -5.99 -2.42
C GLY A 118 5.40 -5.35 -1.39
N LEU A 119 4.16 -5.06 -1.77
CA LEU A 119 3.19 -4.40 -0.91
C LEU A 119 2.89 -5.23 0.34
N SER A 120 2.58 -6.51 0.15
CA SER A 120 2.23 -7.40 1.27
C SER A 120 3.36 -7.52 2.29
N LEU A 121 4.59 -7.74 1.83
CA LEU A 121 5.76 -7.86 2.71
C LEU A 121 6.11 -6.52 3.39
N THR A 122 6.14 -5.42 2.65
CA THR A 122 6.46 -4.09 3.19
C THR A 122 5.43 -3.63 4.20
N GLN A 123 4.13 -3.82 3.92
CA GLN A 123 3.08 -3.41 4.85
C GLN A 123 3.02 -4.31 6.07
N ALA A 124 3.10 -5.63 5.92
CA ALA A 124 3.16 -6.56 7.04
C ALA A 124 4.34 -6.23 7.97
N TYR A 125 5.52 -5.98 7.40
CA TYR A 125 6.70 -5.59 8.18
C TYR A 125 6.54 -4.24 8.89
N SER A 126 5.99 -3.23 8.20
CA SER A 126 5.72 -1.91 8.76
C SER A 126 4.79 -2.00 9.97
N HIS A 127 3.66 -2.70 9.84
CA HIS A 127 2.69 -2.89 10.92
C HIS A 127 3.28 -3.71 12.09
N TRP A 128 4.05 -4.76 11.77
CA TRP A 128 4.79 -5.54 12.77
C TRP A 128 5.80 -4.68 13.56
N CYS A 129 6.54 -3.80 12.90
CA CYS A 129 7.50 -2.93 13.58
C CYS A 129 6.80 -1.91 14.50
N LYS A 130 5.64 -1.37 14.10
CA LYS A 130 4.83 -0.47 14.93
C LYS A 130 4.30 -1.13 16.21
N LEU A 131 4.07 -2.46 16.18
CA LEU A 131 3.65 -3.24 17.35
C LEU A 131 4.78 -3.42 18.36
N PHE A 132 5.94 -3.91 17.90
CA PHE A 132 6.97 -4.44 18.79
C PHE A 132 8.15 -3.49 19.04
N LYS A 133 8.31 -2.41 18.26
CA LYS A 133 9.57 -1.63 18.24
C LYS A 133 9.40 -0.13 18.49
N ARG A 134 8.40 0.24 19.27
CA ARG A 134 7.92 1.62 19.48
C ARG A 134 8.87 2.59 20.23
N GLY A 135 10.16 2.27 20.41
CA GLY A 135 11.05 3.14 21.21
C GLY A 135 12.53 2.78 21.28
N ARG A 136 13.05 1.87 20.44
CA ARG A 136 14.50 1.62 20.35
C ARG A 136 14.92 1.62 18.89
N ILE A 137 15.91 2.46 18.59
CA ILE A 137 16.66 2.47 17.33
C ILE A 137 16.97 1.02 16.98
N MET A 138 16.34 0.52 15.93
CA MET A 138 16.56 -0.84 15.49
C MET A 138 18.04 -0.99 15.11
N LYS A 139 18.73 -1.93 15.76
CA LYS A 139 19.89 -2.57 15.13
C LYS A 139 19.41 -3.09 13.77
N LYS A 140 20.09 -2.71 12.68
CA LYS A 140 19.75 -3.08 11.30
C LYS A 140 19.72 -4.60 11.15
N THR A 141 18.56 -5.22 11.35
CA THR A 141 18.39 -6.66 11.14
C THR A 141 18.55 -6.98 9.65
N CYS A 142 18.93 -8.21 9.31
CA CYS A 142 19.02 -8.65 7.92
C CYS A 142 17.69 -8.38 7.17
N PHE A 143 16.56 -8.67 7.81
CA PHE A 143 15.24 -8.39 7.27
C PHE A 143 15.00 -6.90 6.98
N SER A 144 15.43 -5.99 7.87
CA SER A 144 15.33 -4.54 7.63
C SER A 144 16.15 -4.08 6.41
N ARG A 145 17.30 -4.73 6.15
CA ARG A 145 18.12 -4.45 4.96
C ARG A 145 17.43 -4.96 3.69
N ILE A 146 16.94 -6.20 3.69
CA ILE A 146 16.19 -6.76 2.55
C ILE A 146 14.98 -5.88 2.24
N GLU A 147 14.25 -5.49 3.27
CA GLU A 147 13.09 -4.64 3.12
C GLU A 147 13.43 -3.30 2.47
N THR A 148 14.50 -2.65 2.95
CA THR A 148 14.92 -1.34 2.45
C THR A 148 15.53 -1.39 1.05
N TRP A 149 16.35 -2.40 0.75
CA TRP A 149 17.16 -2.45 -0.47
C TRP A 149 16.57 -3.33 -1.57
N ILE A 150 15.56 -4.15 -1.27
CA ILE A 150 14.98 -5.10 -2.23
C ILE A 150 13.46 -4.94 -2.32
N MET A 151 12.74 -5.03 -1.20
CA MET A 151 11.26 -5.03 -1.23
C MET A 151 10.68 -3.66 -1.55
N MET A 152 11.17 -2.59 -0.89
CA MET A 152 10.74 -1.25 -1.24
C MET A 152 11.04 -0.94 -2.73
N PRO A 153 12.22 -1.27 -3.30
CA PRO A 153 12.49 -0.88 -4.69
C PRO A 153 11.60 -1.61 -5.66
N LEU A 154 11.41 -2.91 -5.41
CA LEU A 154 10.46 -3.72 -6.13
C LEU A 154 9.06 -3.10 -6.09
N LEU A 155 8.57 -2.69 -4.91
CA LEU A 155 7.25 -2.08 -4.73
C LEU A 155 7.11 -0.78 -5.55
N TYR A 156 8.01 0.18 -5.39
CA TYR A 156 7.87 1.47 -6.07
C TYR A 156 8.09 1.37 -7.59
N ILE A 157 9.03 0.54 -8.06
CA ILE A 157 9.25 0.34 -9.50
C ILE A 157 8.04 -0.35 -10.13
N SER A 158 7.51 -1.39 -9.48
CA SER A 158 6.32 -2.09 -9.99
C SER A 158 5.09 -1.19 -9.98
N GLU A 159 4.88 -0.39 -8.94
CA GLU A 159 3.82 0.60 -8.88
C GLU A 159 3.92 1.64 -10.00
N PHE A 160 5.11 2.23 -10.18
CA PHE A 160 5.36 3.19 -11.25
C PHE A 160 5.02 2.61 -12.62
N TYR A 161 5.47 1.37 -12.87
CA TYR A 161 5.22 0.70 -14.14
C TYR A 161 3.73 0.40 -14.36
N LEU A 162 2.99 0.02 -13.31
CA LEU A 162 1.54 -0.18 -13.38
C LEU A 162 0.80 1.13 -13.69
N LEU A 163 1.19 2.22 -13.04
CA LEU A 163 0.62 3.54 -13.32
C LEU A 163 0.93 4.02 -14.74
N LEU A 164 2.15 3.75 -15.23
CA LEU A 164 2.54 4.05 -16.61
C LEU A 164 1.71 3.25 -17.60
N LEU A 165 1.55 1.95 -17.37
CA LEU A 165 0.71 1.07 -18.19
C LEU A 165 -0.76 1.52 -18.18
N ASN A 166 -1.26 2.01 -17.06
CA ASN A 166 -2.62 2.55 -16.96
C ASN A 166 -2.80 3.82 -17.80
N VAL A 167 -1.78 4.68 -17.88
CA VAL A 167 -1.81 5.87 -18.77
C VAL A 167 -1.76 5.47 -20.25
N GLN A 168 -1.02 4.42 -20.59
CA GLN A 168 -0.91 3.94 -21.97
C GLN A 168 -2.16 3.20 -22.47
N ASN A 169 -2.96 2.63 -21.56
CA ASN A 169 -4.17 1.87 -21.88
C ASN A 169 -5.40 2.60 -21.35
N PRO A 170 -5.96 3.56 -22.11
CA PRO A 170 -7.14 4.30 -21.67
C PRO A 170 -8.35 3.36 -21.52
N ASN A 171 -8.98 3.40 -20.36
CA ASN A 171 -10.26 2.74 -20.07
C ASN A 171 -11.45 3.66 -20.36
N PHE A 172 -12.67 3.11 -20.33
CA PHE A 172 -13.92 3.86 -20.52
C PHE A 172 -14.13 5.00 -19.50
N HIS A 173 -13.45 4.96 -18.35
CA HIS A 173 -13.50 6.01 -17.32
C HIS A 173 -12.39 7.06 -17.46
N THR A 174 -11.58 7.01 -18.51
CA THR A 174 -10.48 7.95 -18.71
C THR A 174 -11.03 9.30 -19.17
N THR A 175 -10.81 10.33 -18.37
CA THR A 175 -11.14 11.72 -18.72
C THR A 175 -9.86 12.50 -18.99
N PRO A 176 -9.90 13.56 -19.83
CA PRO A 176 -8.72 14.38 -20.12
C PRO A 176 -8.10 15.01 -18.86
N ALA A 177 -8.93 15.36 -17.87
CA ALA A 177 -8.47 15.84 -16.58
C ALA A 177 -7.69 14.76 -15.80
N LEU A 178 -8.19 13.53 -15.78
CA LEU A 178 -7.54 12.39 -15.11
C LEU A 178 -6.21 12.04 -15.78
N GLU A 179 -6.12 12.15 -17.11
CA GLU A 179 -4.88 11.91 -17.84
C GLU A 179 -3.77 12.91 -17.45
N HIS A 180 -4.10 14.20 -17.33
CA HIS A 180 -3.16 15.22 -16.85
C HIS A 180 -2.71 14.96 -15.41
N ILE A 181 -3.63 14.57 -14.53
CA ILE A 181 -3.30 14.20 -13.15
C ILE A 181 -2.35 13.01 -13.14
N ASN A 182 -2.65 11.94 -13.89
CA ASN A 182 -1.83 10.74 -13.91
C ASN A 182 -0.41 11.01 -14.46
N LYS A 183 -0.29 11.81 -15.53
CA LYS A 183 1.01 12.27 -16.05
C LYS A 183 1.78 13.09 -15.02
N GLY A 184 1.09 14.02 -14.33
CA GLY A 184 1.68 14.81 -13.25
C GLY A 184 2.22 13.93 -12.12
N VAL A 185 1.44 12.93 -11.70
CA VAL A 185 1.86 11.98 -10.66
C VAL A 185 3.09 11.18 -11.10
N LEU A 186 3.15 10.69 -12.34
CA LEU A 186 4.32 9.96 -12.86
C LEU A 186 5.61 10.80 -12.82
N VAL A 187 5.53 12.10 -13.12
CA VAL A 187 6.69 13.01 -13.07
C VAL A 187 7.21 13.18 -11.65
N ILE A 188 6.31 13.35 -10.67
CA ILE A 188 6.69 13.54 -9.27
C ILE A 188 6.95 12.23 -8.52
N PHE A 189 6.59 11.08 -9.10
CA PHE A 189 6.62 9.78 -8.44
C PHE A 189 8.02 9.44 -7.91
N PHE A 190 9.04 9.50 -8.77
CA PHE A 190 10.42 9.19 -8.37
C PHE A 190 10.98 10.17 -7.33
N PRO A 191 10.87 11.51 -7.50
CA PRO A 191 11.27 12.46 -6.46
C PRO A 191 10.63 12.19 -5.10
N VAL A 192 9.31 11.92 -5.09
CA VAL A 192 8.57 11.63 -3.86
C VAL A 192 9.01 10.28 -3.29
N ALA A 193 9.08 9.22 -4.09
CA ALA A 193 9.54 7.91 -3.66
C ALA A 193 10.96 7.99 -3.06
N LEU A 194 11.90 8.67 -3.71
CA LEU A 194 13.27 8.87 -3.22
C LEU A 194 13.32 9.66 -1.89
N SER A 195 12.44 10.66 -1.72
CA SER A 195 12.34 11.40 -0.46
C SER A 195 11.83 10.52 0.70
N LEU A 196 10.93 9.58 0.39
CA LEU A 196 10.38 8.60 1.33
C LEU A 196 11.38 7.49 1.64
N TYR A 197 12.15 7.05 0.64
CA TYR A 197 13.27 6.10 0.77
C TYR A 197 14.28 6.50 1.81
N LYS A 198 14.54 7.81 1.91
CA LYS A 198 15.72 8.31 2.61
C LYS A 198 15.65 8.16 4.14
N LYS A 199 14.57 7.61 4.72
CA LYS A 199 14.43 7.41 6.19
C LYS A 199 13.17 6.58 6.52
N GLN A 200 13.33 5.27 6.65
CA GLN A 200 12.58 4.46 7.61
C GLN A 200 13.59 3.97 8.65
N PHE A 201 13.91 4.85 9.59
CA PHE A 201 14.60 4.54 10.84
C PHE A 201 13.86 5.25 11.97
#